data_AF-A0A8F4YMT7-F1
#
_entry.id   AF-A0A8F4YMT7-F1
#
_cell.length_a   1.000
_cell.length_b   1.000
_cell.length_c   1.000
_cell.angle_alpha   90.00
_cell.angle_beta   90.00
_cell.angle_gamma   90.00
#
_symmetry.space_group_name_H-M   'P 1'
#
loop_
_entity.id
_entity.type
_entity.pdbx_description
1 polymer ?
#
loop_
_entity_poly.entity_id
_entity_poly.type
_entity_poly.pdbx_seq_one_letter_code
_entity_poly.pdbx_strand_id
1 'polypeptide(L)'
;MKLAYWMYAGPAHIGTLRVANSFKNVHAIMHAPLGDDYFNVMRSMLERERNFTPATASIVDRRVLGRGSQKKVVDNLLRKDKEENPDLIILTPTCTSSILQEDLQNFVDRASVISDSNIILADVDHYQVNEIQAADRTLEQVVRFYLSKQKKEKLDRFLTDVPSVNIIGIFTLGFHHQHDCRELKRLFQDLNIQINQVIPEGGSVEDLQNLPKAWLNLVPYREIGLMTAFFLKKEFGMPYLSITPMGVIDNAECIRRIEKSVNPFASIFGEKGVNYESYIDRQTRFISQAVWFSRSIDCQNFTGKQTVVFGDATHAASITKILAREMGIRVSCTGTYCKHDAEWFKEQVQDFSNEILITEDHAKVGKKIACVEPSAIFGTQMERHIGKRFDISCGVISAPVHIQNFPLGYRPFMGYEGTNQIADLVYNSFALGMEDHLLDIFGGHDMKEVITKSNPIGGLDVIWDTESQLELQKIPRFFRDKVKRKTEKFAKIKGVVKITIEVMYATKETLTVR
;
A
#
# COMPACT_ATOMS: atom_id res chain seq x y z
N MET A 1 -14.34 -13.31 19.68
CA MET A 1 -12.98 -12.73 19.83
C MET A 1 -12.03 -13.43 18.87
N LYS A 2 -11.07 -12.72 18.27
CA LYS A 2 -10.02 -13.28 17.40
C LYS A 2 -8.67 -13.05 18.08
N LEU A 3 -7.83 -14.08 18.18
CA LEU A 3 -6.47 -13.95 18.71
C LEU A 3 -5.58 -13.38 17.61
N ALA A 4 -5.07 -12.16 17.79
CA ALA A 4 -4.15 -11.49 16.87
C ALA A 4 -3.16 -10.62 17.65
N TYR A 5 -1.89 -10.63 17.22
CA TYR A 5 -0.86 -9.70 17.72
C TYR A 5 -0.36 -8.75 16.61
N TRP A 6 -0.80 -8.96 15.38
CA TRP A 6 -0.49 -8.13 14.21
C TRP A 6 -1.75 -7.92 13.38
N MET A 7 -1.88 -6.72 12.82
CA MET A 7 -2.98 -6.35 11.94
C MET A 7 -2.43 -5.51 10.78
N TYR A 8 -2.89 -5.79 9.56
CA TYR A 8 -2.40 -5.10 8.36
C TYR A 8 -3.00 -3.70 8.18
N ALA A 9 -4.28 -3.51 8.53
CA ALA A 9 -4.95 -2.21 8.47
C ALA A 9 -5.42 -1.81 9.87
N GLY A 10 -5.14 -0.58 10.28
CA GLY A 10 -5.51 -0.03 11.58
C GLY A 10 -7.02 0.14 11.79
N PRO A 11 -7.42 0.63 12.97
CA PRO A 11 -8.80 1.00 13.23
C PRO A 11 -9.23 2.22 12.41
N ALA A 12 -10.54 2.35 12.22
CA ALA A 12 -11.14 3.32 11.31
C ALA A 12 -10.73 4.79 11.56
N HIS A 13 -10.67 5.23 12.82
CA HIS A 13 -10.24 6.59 13.17
C HIS A 13 -8.84 6.95 12.66
N ILE A 14 -7.92 5.98 12.56
CA ILE A 14 -6.58 6.26 11.99
C ILE A 14 -6.71 6.72 10.54
N GLY A 15 -7.65 6.16 9.78
CA GLY A 15 -7.93 6.59 8.41
C GLY A 15 -8.42 8.04 8.34
N THR A 16 -9.38 8.39 9.17
CA THR A 16 -9.89 9.77 9.31
C THR A 16 -8.77 10.73 9.72
N LEU A 17 -7.96 10.35 10.71
CA LEU A 17 -6.84 11.17 11.19
C LEU A 17 -5.81 11.39 10.11
N ARG A 18 -5.47 10.36 9.33
CA ARG A 18 -4.53 10.48 8.21
C ARG A 18 -5.04 11.50 7.20
N VAL A 19 -6.31 11.44 6.79
CA VAL A 19 -6.91 12.43 5.86
C VAL A 19 -6.91 13.84 6.46
N ALA A 20 -7.36 14.00 7.70
CA ALA A 20 -7.40 15.29 8.37
C ALA A 20 -6.01 15.94 8.44
N ASN A 21 -4.99 15.15 8.77
CA ASN A 21 -3.62 15.62 8.96
C ASN A 21 -2.84 15.83 7.66
N SER A 22 -3.38 15.38 6.52
CA SER A 22 -2.85 15.65 5.18
C SER A 22 -3.27 17.01 4.66
N PHE A 23 -4.47 17.48 5.01
CA PHE A 23 -4.90 18.83 4.70
C PHE A 23 -4.16 19.86 5.55
N LYS A 24 -4.01 21.07 5.00
CA LYS A 24 -3.54 22.23 5.76
C LYS A 24 -4.66 22.79 6.61
N ASN A 25 -4.32 23.26 7.79
CA ASN A 25 -5.22 23.93 8.73
C ASN A 25 -6.50 23.15 9.06
N VAL A 26 -6.42 21.81 9.10
CA VAL A 26 -7.52 20.93 9.53
C VAL A 26 -7.13 20.28 10.85
N HIS A 27 -8.00 20.37 11.84
CA HIS A 27 -7.77 19.81 13.16
C HIS A 27 -8.69 18.64 13.44
N ALA A 28 -8.13 17.48 13.81
CA ALA A 28 -8.93 16.34 14.21
C ALA A 28 -9.11 16.29 15.73
N ILE A 29 -10.34 16.06 16.20
CA ILE A 29 -10.61 15.83 17.62
C ILE A 29 -11.16 14.42 17.80
N MET A 30 -10.40 13.55 18.47
CA MET A 30 -10.81 12.17 18.75
C MET A 30 -11.63 12.11 20.03
N HIS A 31 -12.84 11.54 19.99
CA HIS A 31 -13.59 11.28 21.21
C HIS A 31 -13.14 9.98 21.90
N ALA A 32 -11.93 9.96 22.44
CA ALA A 32 -11.23 8.73 22.80
C ALA A 32 -10.81 8.66 24.28
N PRO A 33 -10.58 7.46 24.84
CA PRO A 33 -9.85 7.30 26.10
C PRO A 33 -8.43 7.87 26.02
N LEU A 34 -7.82 8.08 27.18
CA LEU A 34 -6.40 8.44 27.26
C LEU A 34 -5.53 7.30 26.72
N GLY A 35 -4.66 7.60 25.75
CA GLY A 35 -3.74 6.64 25.12
C GLY A 35 -4.03 6.38 23.63
N ASP A 36 -5.25 6.65 23.16
CA ASP A 36 -5.61 6.54 21.73
C ASP A 36 -4.99 7.66 20.87
N ASP A 37 -4.34 8.65 21.50
CA ASP A 37 -3.52 9.69 20.87
C ASP A 37 -2.17 9.19 20.33
N TYR A 38 -1.92 7.87 20.37
CA TYR A 38 -0.74 7.23 19.79
C TYR A 38 -0.53 7.53 18.29
N PHE A 39 -1.59 7.93 17.56
CA PHE A 39 -1.47 8.45 16.20
C PHE A 39 -0.43 9.58 16.09
N ASN A 40 -0.37 10.47 17.07
CA ASN A 40 0.58 11.58 17.11
C ASN A 40 2.02 11.07 17.16
N VAL A 41 2.27 9.99 17.90
CA VAL A 41 3.58 9.34 17.96
C VAL A 41 3.92 8.71 16.61
N MET A 42 2.99 8.00 15.98
CA MET A 42 3.21 7.38 14.67
C MET A 42 3.57 8.43 13.62
N ARG A 43 2.80 9.51 13.49
CA ARG A 43 3.08 10.57 12.50
C ARG A 43 4.42 11.25 12.78
N SER A 44 4.63 11.70 14.01
CA SER A 44 5.85 12.43 14.38
C SER A 44 7.11 11.58 14.19
N MET A 45 7.06 10.28 14.53
CA MET A 45 8.21 9.40 14.44
C MET A 45 8.45 8.87 13.02
N LEU A 46 7.40 8.40 12.33
CA LEU A 46 7.53 7.76 11.01
C LEU A 46 7.83 8.78 9.92
N GLU A 47 7.12 9.89 9.87
CA GLU A 47 7.35 10.94 8.86
C GLU A 47 8.41 11.95 9.26
N ARG A 48 8.83 11.96 10.54
CA ARG A 48 9.75 12.98 11.10
C ARG A 48 9.20 14.39 10.89
N GLU A 49 7.90 14.53 11.13
CA GLU A 49 7.17 15.78 11.00
C GLU A 49 7.76 16.84 11.94
N ARG A 50 7.89 18.06 11.44
CA ARG A 50 8.52 19.16 12.21
C ARG A 50 7.50 19.89 13.08
N ASN A 51 6.26 19.90 12.63
CA ASN A 51 5.14 20.54 13.31
C ASN A 51 4.45 19.56 14.25
N PHE A 52 3.72 20.09 15.23
CA PHE A 52 2.80 19.26 15.99
C PHE A 52 1.73 18.67 15.08
N THR A 53 1.35 17.43 15.36
CA THR A 53 0.24 16.77 14.67
C THR A 53 -1.07 17.45 15.12
N PRO A 54 -1.87 18.07 14.22
CA PRO A 54 -3.18 18.67 14.52
C PRO A 54 -4.24 17.60 14.80
N ALA A 55 -4.02 16.82 15.86
CA ALA A 55 -4.95 15.85 16.39
C ALA A 55 -4.94 15.90 17.92
N THR A 56 -6.13 16.02 18.51
CA THR A 56 -6.31 16.14 19.97
C THR A 56 -7.34 15.14 20.46
N ALA A 57 -7.13 14.55 21.63
CA ALA A 57 -8.10 13.67 22.27
C ALA A 57 -9.06 14.46 23.19
N SER A 58 -10.35 14.39 22.92
CA SER A 58 -11.41 14.72 23.87
C SER A 58 -11.64 13.53 24.82
N ILE A 59 -10.86 13.50 25.90
CA ILE A 59 -10.67 12.35 26.78
C ILE A 59 -11.98 11.80 27.37
N VAL A 60 -12.22 10.52 27.11
CA VAL A 60 -13.25 9.68 27.75
C VAL A 60 -12.65 9.07 29.02
N ASP A 61 -13.00 9.64 30.17
CA ASP A 61 -12.62 9.11 31.49
C ASP A 61 -13.79 8.34 32.14
N ARG A 62 -13.56 7.77 33.33
CA ARG A 62 -14.61 7.07 34.09
C ARG A 62 -15.82 7.94 34.41
N ARG A 63 -15.68 9.27 34.41
CA ARG A 63 -16.79 10.20 34.67
C ARG A 63 -17.69 10.33 33.44
N VAL A 64 -17.09 10.32 32.24
CA VAL A 64 -17.81 10.25 30.97
C VAL A 64 -18.66 8.98 30.90
N LEU A 65 -18.10 7.82 31.29
CA LEU A 65 -18.84 6.56 31.31
C LEU A 65 -20.07 6.59 32.25
N GLY A 66 -19.99 7.29 33.38
CA GLY A 66 -21.06 7.33 34.37
C GLY A 66 -22.10 8.43 34.17
N ARG A 67 -21.76 9.52 33.46
CA ARG A 67 -22.61 10.72 33.33
C ARG A 67 -22.74 11.27 31.91
N GLY A 68 -22.18 10.57 30.93
CA GLY A 68 -22.01 11.03 29.56
C GLY A 68 -20.87 12.05 29.41
N SER A 69 -20.51 12.39 28.18
CA SER A 69 -19.48 13.38 27.85
C SER A 69 -19.92 14.82 28.14
N GLN A 70 -21.21 15.02 28.42
CA GLN A 70 -21.82 16.28 28.83
C GLN A 70 -21.45 17.43 27.89
N LYS A 71 -20.68 18.41 28.38
CA LYS A 71 -20.21 19.56 27.60
C LYS A 71 -18.76 19.40 27.13
N LYS A 72 -18.03 18.36 27.58
CA LYS A 72 -16.58 18.24 27.33
C LYS A 72 -16.23 18.27 25.84
N VAL A 73 -16.99 17.56 25.00
CA VAL A 73 -16.74 17.50 23.55
C VAL A 73 -16.92 18.89 22.93
N VAL A 74 -18.03 19.57 23.24
CA VAL A 74 -18.32 20.93 22.75
C VAL A 74 -17.28 21.94 23.25
N ASP A 75 -16.92 21.89 24.54
CA ASP A 75 -15.92 22.78 25.12
C ASP A 75 -14.54 22.58 24.49
N ASN A 76 -14.16 21.33 24.19
CA ASN A 76 -12.90 21.02 23.50
C ASN A 76 -12.91 21.48 22.02
N LEU A 77 -14.04 21.32 21.33
CA LEU A 77 -14.22 21.84 19.96
C LEU A 77 -14.01 23.37 19.93
N LEU A 78 -14.75 24.10 20.78
CA LEU A 78 -14.66 25.57 20.85
C LEU A 78 -13.31 26.06 21.39
N ARG A 79 -12.66 25.29 22.26
CA ARG A 79 -11.31 25.59 22.71
C ARG A 79 -10.32 25.49 21.57
N LYS A 80 -10.38 24.42 20.77
CA LYS A 80 -9.44 24.21 19.67
C LYS A 80 -9.67 25.13 18.48
N ASP A 81 -10.93 25.49 18.23
CA ASP A 81 -11.30 26.59 17.35
C ASP A 81 -10.53 27.87 17.71
N LYS A 82 -10.55 28.30 18.97
CA LYS A 82 -9.88 29.53 19.42
C LYS A 82 -8.35 29.44 19.49
N GLU A 83 -7.81 28.28 19.87
CA GLU A 83 -6.37 28.09 20.05
C GLU A 83 -5.64 27.98 18.71
N GLU A 84 -6.20 27.25 17.74
CA GLU A 84 -5.53 26.89 16.48
C GLU A 84 -6.10 27.63 15.26
N ASN A 85 -7.34 28.14 15.33
CA ASN A 85 -8.09 28.74 14.21
C ASN A 85 -8.07 27.90 12.90
N PRO A 86 -8.52 26.63 12.96
CA PRO A 86 -8.53 25.75 11.79
C PRO A 86 -9.64 26.10 10.79
N ASP A 87 -9.46 25.77 9.52
CA ASP A 87 -10.51 25.95 8.50
C ASP A 87 -11.63 24.89 8.67
N LEU A 88 -11.25 23.71 9.18
CA LEU A 88 -12.11 22.57 9.45
C LEU A 88 -11.68 21.84 10.73
N ILE A 89 -12.66 21.52 11.58
CA ILE A 89 -12.52 20.58 12.68
C ILE A 89 -13.26 19.29 12.35
N ILE A 90 -12.58 18.16 12.45
CA ILE A 90 -13.18 16.83 12.24
C ILE A 90 -13.32 16.12 13.59
N LEU A 91 -14.54 16.05 14.11
CA LEU A 91 -14.84 15.20 15.26
C LEU A 91 -14.78 13.74 14.82
N THR A 92 -13.85 12.99 15.41
CA THR A 92 -13.52 11.63 15.02
C THR A 92 -14.01 10.68 16.12
N PRO A 93 -15.04 9.84 15.87
CA PRO A 93 -15.38 8.79 16.81
C PRO A 93 -14.22 7.79 16.91
N THR A 94 -14.13 7.06 18.01
CA THR A 94 -13.25 5.88 18.17
C THR A 94 -14.06 4.63 18.49
N CYS A 95 -13.41 3.48 18.62
CA CYS A 95 -14.06 2.23 19.01
C CYS A 95 -14.80 2.38 20.35
N THR A 96 -14.29 3.21 21.26
CA THR A 96 -14.97 3.48 22.54
C THR A 96 -16.19 4.38 22.35
N SER A 97 -16.09 5.44 21.54
CA SER A 97 -17.21 6.35 21.27
C SER A 97 -18.39 5.60 20.64
N SER A 98 -18.10 4.68 19.71
CA SER A 98 -19.12 3.89 19.02
C SER A 98 -19.93 3.00 19.97
N ILE A 99 -19.36 2.57 21.10
CA ILE A 99 -20.08 1.80 22.12
C ILE A 99 -20.94 2.70 23.01
N LEU A 100 -20.48 3.93 23.30
CA LEU A 100 -21.20 4.86 24.16
C LEU A 100 -22.50 5.36 23.53
N GLN A 101 -22.59 5.34 22.19
CA GLN A 101 -23.78 5.72 21.41
C GLN A 101 -24.34 7.09 21.80
N GLU A 102 -23.45 8.01 22.17
CA GLU A 102 -23.82 9.41 22.38
C GLU A 102 -24.14 10.08 21.03
N ASP A 103 -25.00 11.09 21.08
CA ASP A 103 -25.36 11.88 19.92
C ASP A 103 -24.25 12.89 19.58
N LEU A 104 -23.17 12.39 18.99
CA LEU A 104 -22.03 13.19 18.57
C LEU A 104 -22.41 14.21 17.49
N GLN A 105 -23.42 13.91 16.68
CA GLN A 105 -23.90 14.83 15.65
C GLN A 105 -24.50 16.08 16.28
N ASN A 106 -25.34 15.92 17.31
CA ASN A 106 -25.88 17.05 18.07
C ASN A 106 -24.78 17.89 18.74
N PHE A 107 -23.68 17.28 19.20
CA PHE A 107 -22.54 18.05 19.71
C PHE A 107 -21.85 18.88 18.63
N VAL A 108 -21.69 18.32 17.43
CA VAL A 108 -21.16 19.05 16.26
C VAL A 108 -22.09 20.19 15.87
N ASP A 109 -23.40 19.95 15.79
CA ASP A 109 -24.38 20.97 15.40
C ASP A 109 -24.37 22.15 16.39
N ARG A 110 -24.30 21.85 17.70
CA ARG A 110 -24.22 22.88 18.75
C ARG A 110 -22.91 23.67 18.72
N ALA A 111 -21.78 23.00 18.48
CA ALA A 111 -20.49 23.67 18.38
C ALA A 111 -20.41 24.54 17.11
N SER A 112 -20.96 24.06 15.99
CA SER A 112 -20.96 24.76 14.69
C SER A 112 -21.73 26.08 14.70
N VAL A 113 -22.68 26.28 15.62
CA VAL A 113 -23.40 27.56 15.78
C VAL A 113 -22.50 28.65 16.40
N ILE A 114 -21.50 28.25 17.18
CA ILE A 114 -20.67 29.16 17.98
C ILE A 114 -19.26 29.31 17.39
N SER A 115 -18.74 28.25 16.76
CA SER A 115 -17.41 28.18 16.16
C SER A 115 -17.33 29.03 14.89
N ASP A 116 -16.17 29.66 14.66
CA ASP A 116 -15.87 30.28 13.36
C ASP A 116 -15.42 29.23 12.33
N SER A 117 -14.74 28.17 12.80
CA SER A 117 -14.34 27.01 12.00
C SER A 117 -15.53 26.17 11.54
N ASN A 118 -15.43 25.55 10.36
CA ASN A 118 -16.39 24.51 9.99
C ASN A 118 -16.17 23.26 10.84
N ILE A 119 -17.23 22.58 11.28
CA ILE A 119 -17.11 21.33 12.05
C ILE A 119 -17.91 20.23 11.37
N ILE A 120 -17.28 19.05 11.21
CA ILE A 120 -17.96 17.84 10.72
C ILE A 120 -17.70 16.66 11.65
N LEU A 121 -18.68 15.76 11.75
CA LEU A 121 -18.50 14.44 12.36
C LEU A 121 -18.02 13.47 11.28
N ALA A 122 -16.91 12.77 11.51
CA ALA A 122 -16.46 11.73 10.60
C ALA A 122 -17.49 10.59 10.54
N ASP A 123 -18.04 10.36 9.35
CA ASP A 123 -19.08 9.37 9.10
C ASP A 123 -18.46 7.96 8.96
N VAL A 124 -18.03 7.42 10.10
CA VAL A 124 -17.21 6.20 10.16
C VAL A 124 -17.68 5.29 11.28
N ASP A 125 -17.94 4.01 10.95
CA ASP A 125 -18.25 2.95 11.92
C ASP A 125 -17.05 2.04 12.16
N HIS A 126 -16.50 2.09 13.38
CA HIS A 126 -15.33 1.34 13.81
C HIS A 126 -15.42 -0.18 13.66
N TYR A 127 -16.63 -0.74 13.71
CA TYR A 127 -16.82 -2.19 13.66
C TYR A 127 -17.15 -2.71 12.26
N GLN A 128 -17.36 -1.81 11.30
CA GLN A 128 -17.70 -2.16 9.91
C GLN A 128 -16.58 -1.82 8.92
N VAL A 129 -15.85 -0.74 9.16
CA VAL A 129 -14.80 -0.26 8.25
C VAL A 129 -13.44 -0.25 8.93
N ASN A 130 -12.40 -0.50 8.13
CA ASN A 130 -11.01 -0.40 8.57
C ASN A 130 -10.42 1.00 8.28
N GLU A 131 -9.15 1.20 8.63
CA GLU A 131 -8.39 2.43 8.35
C GLU A 131 -8.52 2.91 6.90
N ILE A 132 -8.39 2.01 5.93
CA ILE A 132 -8.35 2.38 4.49
C ILE A 132 -9.72 2.86 4.02
N GLN A 133 -10.76 2.09 4.34
CA GLN A 133 -12.14 2.43 3.95
C GLN A 133 -12.61 3.72 4.63
N ALA A 134 -12.20 3.94 5.88
CA ALA A 134 -12.48 5.17 6.61
C ALA A 134 -11.76 6.38 6.01
N ALA A 135 -10.51 6.22 5.54
CA ALA A 135 -9.80 7.28 4.84
C ALA A 135 -10.50 7.67 3.54
N ASP A 136 -10.88 6.72 2.68
CA ASP A 136 -11.57 7.04 1.42
C ASP A 136 -12.91 7.73 1.66
N ARG A 137 -13.69 7.25 2.64
CA ARG A 137 -14.97 7.87 3.03
C ARG A 137 -14.79 9.26 3.63
N THR A 138 -13.80 9.46 4.50
CA THR A 138 -13.53 10.77 5.12
C THR A 138 -13.13 11.80 4.06
N LEU A 139 -12.26 11.43 3.12
CA LEU A 139 -11.84 12.33 2.04
C LEU A 139 -13.04 12.75 1.19
N GLU A 140 -13.88 11.79 0.83
CA GLU A 140 -15.10 12.06 0.05
C GLU A 140 -16.07 12.96 0.83
N GLN A 141 -16.27 12.70 2.12
CA GLN A 141 -17.13 13.49 2.99
C GLN A 141 -16.68 14.95 3.07
N VAL A 142 -15.37 15.20 3.25
CA VAL A 142 -14.80 16.56 3.30
C VAL A 142 -15.03 17.28 1.96
N VAL A 143 -14.72 16.63 0.84
CA VAL A 143 -14.92 17.21 -0.50
C VAL A 143 -16.39 17.52 -0.77
N ARG A 144 -17.30 16.58 -0.43
CA ARG A 144 -18.74 16.77 -0.57
C ARG A 144 -19.24 17.94 0.27
N PHE A 145 -18.78 18.04 1.51
CA PHE A 145 -19.18 19.11 2.43
C PHE A 145 -18.87 20.48 1.83
N TYR A 146 -17.62 20.75 1.45
CA TYR A 146 -17.21 22.05 0.91
C TYR A 146 -17.87 22.38 -0.43
N LEU A 147 -17.95 21.41 -1.35
CA LEU A 147 -18.61 21.62 -2.64
C LEU A 147 -20.13 21.83 -2.48
N SER A 148 -20.77 21.18 -1.51
CA SER A 148 -22.20 21.39 -1.23
C SER A 148 -22.47 22.76 -0.60
N LYS A 149 -21.55 23.26 0.23
CA LYS A 149 -21.62 24.60 0.83
C LYS A 149 -21.57 25.67 -0.25
N GLN A 150 -20.60 25.60 -1.16
CA GLN A 150 -20.44 26.58 -2.23
C GLN A 150 -21.46 26.46 -3.37
N LYS A 151 -22.04 25.28 -3.62
CA LYS A 151 -23.20 25.18 -4.53
C LYS A 151 -24.33 26.12 -4.13
N LYS A 152 -24.49 26.45 -2.84
CA LYS A 152 -25.47 27.43 -2.36
C LYS A 152 -25.05 28.88 -2.62
N GLU A 153 -23.74 29.14 -2.70
CA GLU A 153 -23.15 30.49 -2.77
C GLU A 153 -22.72 30.91 -4.20
N LYS A 154 -22.94 30.03 -5.20
CA LYS A 154 -22.66 30.17 -6.65
C LYS A 154 -21.25 29.66 -7.02
N LEU A 155 -21.21 28.50 -7.66
CA LEU A 155 -19.97 27.85 -8.09
C LEU A 155 -19.63 28.25 -9.54
N ASP A 156 -18.48 28.88 -9.75
CA ASP A 156 -17.97 29.15 -11.10
C ASP A 156 -17.50 27.85 -11.75
N ARG A 157 -18.08 27.50 -12.90
CA ARG A 157 -17.89 26.21 -13.58
C ARG A 157 -16.98 26.29 -14.80
N PHE A 158 -16.16 27.33 -14.90
CA PHE A 158 -15.24 27.47 -16.02
C PHE A 158 -14.06 26.51 -15.85
N LEU A 159 -13.83 25.68 -16.86
CA LEU A 159 -12.61 24.88 -16.96
C LEU A 159 -11.40 25.80 -17.10
N THR A 160 -10.24 25.33 -16.67
CA THR A 160 -8.97 26.03 -16.92
C THR A 160 -8.68 26.16 -18.41
N ASP A 161 -8.03 27.25 -18.81
CA ASP A 161 -7.67 27.53 -20.21
C ASP A 161 -6.69 26.52 -20.79
N VAL A 162 -5.85 25.93 -19.94
CA VAL A 162 -4.88 24.89 -20.30
C VAL A 162 -5.27 23.54 -19.69
N PRO A 163 -4.84 22.41 -20.28
CA PRO A 163 -5.10 21.08 -19.72
C PRO A 163 -4.65 21.00 -18.27
N SER A 164 -5.56 20.62 -17.37
CA SER A 164 -5.23 20.51 -15.95
C SER A 164 -5.82 19.27 -15.28
N VAL A 165 -5.15 18.81 -14.23
CA VAL A 165 -5.47 17.57 -13.50
C VAL A 165 -5.54 17.80 -12.00
N ASN A 166 -6.52 17.17 -11.34
CA ASN A 166 -6.46 16.96 -9.89
C ASN A 166 -5.83 15.61 -9.58
N ILE A 167 -4.92 15.56 -8.60
CA ILE A 167 -4.39 14.30 -8.07
C ILE A 167 -5.08 14.02 -6.75
N ILE A 168 -5.82 12.90 -6.67
CA ILE A 168 -6.69 12.56 -5.54
C ILE A 168 -6.21 11.26 -4.89
N GLY A 169 -5.96 11.30 -3.58
CA GLY A 169 -5.61 10.12 -2.79
C GLY A 169 -4.16 10.05 -2.31
N ILE A 170 -3.43 11.17 -2.35
CA ILE A 170 -2.11 11.30 -1.73
C ILE A 170 -2.30 11.81 -0.31
N PHE A 171 -1.69 11.15 0.67
CA PHE A 171 -1.94 11.44 2.08
C PHE A 171 -0.81 10.94 2.99
N THR A 172 -0.82 11.47 4.20
CA THR A 172 0.08 11.23 5.33
C THR A 172 0.12 9.75 5.73
N LEU A 173 1.29 9.28 6.16
CA LEU A 173 1.64 7.89 6.49
C LEU A 173 1.45 6.91 5.34
N GLY A 174 1.25 7.41 4.11
CA GLY A 174 1.18 6.61 2.90
C GLY A 174 2.54 6.06 2.50
N PHE A 175 2.56 4.86 1.90
CA PHE A 175 3.80 4.19 1.51
C PHE A 175 4.44 4.94 0.33
N HIS A 176 5.49 5.73 0.59
CA HIS A 176 6.20 6.54 -0.41
C HIS A 176 5.37 7.66 -1.09
N HIS A 177 4.19 8.01 -0.55
CA HIS A 177 3.26 8.98 -1.14
C HIS A 177 3.89 10.35 -1.42
N GLN A 178 4.79 10.85 -0.57
CA GLN A 178 5.47 12.13 -0.79
C GLN A 178 6.39 12.11 -2.02
N HIS A 179 7.04 10.97 -2.29
CA HIS A 179 7.91 10.81 -3.46
C HIS A 179 7.09 10.59 -4.73
N ASP A 180 6.05 9.76 -4.64
CA ASP A 180 5.10 9.52 -5.73
C ASP A 180 4.42 10.83 -6.15
N CYS A 181 4.00 11.64 -5.18
CA CYS A 181 3.46 12.98 -5.43
C CYS A 181 4.40 13.78 -6.31
N ARG A 182 5.67 13.93 -5.89
CA ARG A 182 6.68 14.68 -6.66
C ARG A 182 6.91 14.11 -8.05
N GLU A 183 6.92 12.79 -8.19
CA GLU A 183 7.10 12.14 -9.49
C GLU A 183 5.91 12.35 -10.43
N LEU A 184 4.69 12.24 -9.90
CA LEU A 184 3.48 12.56 -10.66
C LEU A 184 3.45 14.02 -11.08
N LYS A 185 3.89 14.95 -10.22
CA LYS A 185 4.01 16.37 -10.60
C LYS A 185 4.98 16.56 -11.76
N ARG A 186 6.13 15.90 -11.70
CA ARG A 186 7.14 15.91 -12.77
C ARG A 186 6.58 15.33 -14.07
N LEU A 187 5.89 14.18 -13.99
CA LEU A 187 5.25 13.54 -15.14
C LEU A 187 4.23 14.47 -15.82
N PHE A 188 3.33 15.09 -15.06
CA PHE A 188 2.35 16.01 -15.64
C PHE A 188 2.97 17.27 -16.21
N GLN A 189 4.02 17.80 -15.56
CA GLN A 189 4.78 18.94 -16.09
C GLN A 189 5.44 18.61 -17.43
N ASP A 190 6.05 17.42 -17.57
CA ASP A 190 6.63 16.95 -18.83
C ASP A 190 5.58 16.78 -19.95
N LEU A 191 4.35 16.43 -19.58
CA LEU A 191 3.22 16.30 -20.50
C LEU A 191 2.53 17.64 -20.80
N ASN A 192 3.03 18.77 -20.27
CA ASN A 192 2.40 20.10 -20.34
C ASN A 192 0.96 20.14 -19.80
N ILE A 193 0.67 19.34 -18.78
CA ILE A 193 -0.61 19.33 -18.06
C ILE A 193 -0.38 20.00 -16.70
N GLN A 194 -1.12 21.07 -16.41
CA GLN A 194 -1.02 21.76 -15.14
C GLN A 194 -1.69 20.97 -14.01
N ILE A 195 -1.13 21.06 -12.81
CA ILE A 195 -1.77 20.49 -11.63
C ILE A 195 -2.71 21.54 -11.07
N ASN A 196 -4.01 21.25 -11.07
CA ASN A 196 -5.00 22.13 -10.49
C ASN A 196 -4.99 22.01 -8.96
N GLN A 197 -5.14 20.79 -8.42
CA GLN A 197 -5.12 20.52 -6.99
C GLN A 197 -4.51 19.13 -6.68
N VAL A 198 -3.90 19.01 -5.51
CA VAL A 198 -3.51 17.72 -4.92
C VAL A 198 -4.23 17.58 -3.58
N ILE A 199 -5.01 16.51 -3.43
CA ILE A 199 -5.80 16.29 -2.21
C ILE A 199 -5.64 14.85 -1.69
N PRO A 200 -5.67 14.65 -0.36
CA PRO A 200 -5.64 15.69 0.68
C PRO A 200 -4.25 16.33 0.92
N GLU A 201 -3.14 15.67 0.56
CA GLU A 201 -1.78 16.09 0.94
C GLU A 201 -1.41 17.53 0.50
N GLY A 202 -1.25 18.40 1.49
CA GLY A 202 -0.81 19.79 1.32
C GLY A 202 -1.87 20.74 0.73
N GLY A 203 -3.08 20.24 0.46
CA GLY A 203 -4.20 21.03 -0.02
C GLY A 203 -4.86 21.84 1.11
N SER A 204 -5.43 23.00 0.77
CA SER A 204 -6.36 23.72 1.65
C SER A 204 -7.78 23.24 1.38
N VAL A 205 -8.61 23.18 2.43
CA VAL A 205 -10.03 22.85 2.30
C VAL A 205 -10.83 23.96 1.60
N GLU A 206 -10.36 25.20 1.68
CA GLU A 206 -10.97 26.34 0.99
C GLU A 206 -10.81 26.25 -0.55
N ASP A 207 -9.70 25.65 -0.99
CA ASP A 207 -9.37 25.45 -2.40
C ASP A 207 -10.16 24.31 -3.05
N LEU A 208 -10.90 23.50 -2.28
CA LEU A 208 -11.70 22.38 -2.80
C LEU A 208 -12.76 22.85 -3.80
N GLN A 209 -13.16 24.12 -3.73
CA GLN A 209 -14.04 24.79 -4.69
C GLN A 209 -13.50 24.80 -6.12
N ASN A 210 -12.18 24.74 -6.25
CA ASN A 210 -11.49 24.77 -7.53
C ASN A 210 -11.37 23.38 -8.15
N LEU A 211 -11.74 22.29 -7.43
CA LEU A 211 -11.68 20.93 -8.00
C LEU A 211 -12.42 20.81 -9.35
N PRO A 212 -13.65 21.34 -9.51
CA PRO A 212 -14.39 21.20 -10.77
C PRO A 212 -13.82 22.00 -11.95
N LYS A 213 -12.79 22.82 -11.74
CA LYS A 213 -12.11 23.57 -12.81
C LYS A 213 -11.14 22.68 -13.61
N ALA A 214 -10.73 21.54 -13.05
CA ALA A 214 -9.81 20.63 -13.72
C ALA A 214 -10.47 19.85 -14.86
N TRP A 215 -9.68 19.46 -15.86
CA TRP A 215 -10.16 18.67 -17.00
C TRP A 215 -10.34 17.20 -16.63
N LEU A 216 -9.49 16.67 -15.75
CA LEU A 216 -9.55 15.27 -15.31
C LEU A 216 -9.05 15.09 -13.87
N ASN A 217 -9.42 13.95 -13.28
CA ASN A 217 -8.93 13.52 -11.97
C ASN A 217 -8.03 12.27 -12.12
N LEU A 218 -6.82 12.27 -11.56
CA LEU A 218 -6.00 11.07 -11.41
C LEU A 218 -6.16 10.53 -9.99
N VAL A 219 -6.51 9.24 -9.88
CA VAL A 219 -6.54 8.49 -8.63
C VAL A 219 -5.45 7.41 -8.70
N PRO A 220 -4.25 7.67 -8.14
CA PRO A 220 -3.12 6.77 -8.29
C PRO A 220 -3.20 5.54 -7.38
N TYR A 221 -3.94 5.59 -6.28
CA TYR A 221 -4.11 4.47 -5.34
C TYR A 221 -5.54 3.94 -5.38
N ARG A 222 -5.69 2.62 -5.52
CA ARG A 222 -6.99 1.94 -5.54
C ARG A 222 -7.77 2.13 -4.26
N GLU A 223 -7.05 2.14 -3.14
CA GLU A 223 -7.59 2.15 -1.80
C GLU A 223 -8.31 3.44 -1.42
N ILE A 224 -7.83 4.59 -1.92
CA ILE A 224 -8.22 5.92 -1.45
C ILE A 224 -8.30 6.90 -2.61
N GLY A 225 -9.39 7.67 -2.65
CA GLY A 225 -9.68 8.69 -3.65
C GLY A 225 -10.77 8.26 -4.65
N LEU A 226 -11.09 6.98 -4.73
CA LEU A 226 -12.11 6.47 -5.66
C LEU A 226 -13.52 6.95 -5.32
N MET A 227 -13.90 6.94 -4.04
CA MET A 227 -15.21 7.47 -3.64
C MET A 227 -15.35 8.95 -4.02
N THR A 228 -14.27 9.73 -3.80
CA THR A 228 -14.22 11.15 -4.17
C THR A 228 -14.31 11.35 -5.69
N ALA A 229 -13.54 10.57 -6.47
CA ALA A 229 -13.57 10.66 -7.92
C ALA A 229 -14.93 10.25 -8.51
N PHE A 230 -15.58 9.23 -7.94
CA PHE A 230 -16.93 8.83 -8.32
C PHE A 230 -17.96 9.92 -8.02
N PHE A 231 -17.88 10.55 -6.85
CA PHE A 231 -18.70 11.69 -6.49
C PHE A 231 -18.52 12.86 -7.48
N LEU A 232 -17.28 13.23 -7.79
CA LEU A 232 -16.98 14.31 -8.76
C LEU A 232 -17.48 13.99 -10.17
N LYS A 233 -17.36 12.73 -10.61
CA LYS A 233 -17.91 12.28 -11.89
C LYS A 233 -19.44 12.39 -11.93
N LYS A 234 -20.11 11.96 -10.86
CA LYS A 234 -21.58 11.97 -10.78
C LYS A 234 -22.13 13.39 -10.72
N GLU A 235 -21.52 14.27 -9.94
CA GLU A 235 -22.04 15.61 -9.67
C GLU A 235 -21.59 16.66 -10.68
N PHE A 236 -20.39 16.52 -11.24
CA PHE A 236 -19.76 17.53 -12.10
C PHE A 236 -19.37 16.99 -13.49
N GLY A 237 -19.62 15.71 -13.77
CA GLY A 237 -19.27 15.10 -15.07
C GLY A 237 -17.77 14.93 -15.29
N MET A 238 -16.94 15.10 -14.26
CA MET A 238 -15.49 15.04 -14.39
C MET A 238 -14.99 13.61 -14.68
N PRO A 239 -14.21 13.38 -15.74
CA PRO A 239 -13.58 12.09 -15.96
C PRO A 239 -12.52 11.83 -14.89
N TYR A 240 -12.32 10.56 -14.55
CA TYR A 240 -11.23 10.14 -13.68
C TYR A 240 -10.49 8.93 -14.26
N LEU A 241 -9.20 8.85 -13.93
CA LEU A 241 -8.31 7.75 -14.27
C LEU A 241 -7.87 7.07 -12.99
N SER A 242 -8.10 5.76 -12.89
CA SER A 242 -7.72 4.93 -11.74
C SER A 242 -6.64 3.89 -12.10
N ILE A 243 -5.88 4.14 -13.16
CA ILE A 243 -4.75 3.28 -13.54
C ILE A 243 -3.53 3.79 -12.80
N THR A 244 -3.00 2.97 -11.90
CA THR A 244 -1.79 3.28 -11.15
C THR A 244 -0.59 3.32 -12.09
N PRO A 245 0.12 4.46 -12.22
CA PRO A 245 1.32 4.57 -13.03
C PRO A 245 2.51 3.96 -12.28
N MET A 246 2.55 2.62 -12.18
CA MET A 246 3.58 1.86 -11.49
C MET A 246 4.03 0.68 -12.35
N GLY A 247 5.32 0.64 -12.69
CA GLY A 247 5.86 -0.26 -13.72
C GLY A 247 5.86 0.37 -15.10
N VAL A 248 6.70 -0.13 -16.00
CA VAL A 248 6.90 0.46 -17.34
C VAL A 248 5.62 0.40 -18.17
N ILE A 249 4.93 -0.74 -18.15
CA ILE A 249 3.76 -0.98 -19.00
C ILE A 249 2.56 -0.15 -18.53
N ASP A 250 2.27 -0.16 -17.23
CA ASP A 250 1.12 0.53 -16.67
C ASP A 250 1.32 2.06 -16.67
N ASN A 251 2.58 2.54 -16.54
CA ASN A 251 2.92 3.94 -16.82
C ASN A 251 2.52 4.35 -18.24
N ALA A 252 2.92 3.57 -19.25
CA ALA A 252 2.59 3.87 -20.64
C ALA A 252 1.08 3.83 -20.89
N GLU A 253 0.35 2.87 -20.33
CA GLU A 253 -1.11 2.81 -20.44
C GLU A 253 -1.79 4.01 -19.76
N CYS A 254 -1.30 4.43 -18.58
CA CYS A 254 -1.82 5.61 -17.89
C CYS A 254 -1.66 6.87 -18.77
N ILE A 255 -0.48 7.10 -19.36
CA ILE A 255 -0.21 8.23 -20.25
C ILE A 255 -1.12 8.19 -21.50
N ARG A 256 -1.29 7.01 -22.13
CA ARG A 256 -2.22 6.86 -23.27
C ARG A 256 -3.67 7.13 -22.89
N ARG A 257 -4.08 6.84 -21.65
CA ARG A 257 -5.43 7.16 -21.15
C ARG A 257 -5.60 8.64 -20.84
N ILE A 258 -4.54 9.30 -20.36
CA ILE A 258 -4.50 10.76 -20.23
C ILE A 258 -4.67 11.39 -21.62
N GLU A 259 -3.92 10.94 -22.62
CA GLU A 259 -4.04 11.42 -24.01
C GLU A 259 -5.49 11.33 -24.52
N LYS A 260 -6.12 10.15 -24.38
CA LYS A 260 -7.52 9.93 -24.76
C LYS A 260 -8.51 10.83 -24.02
N SER A 261 -8.20 11.21 -22.78
CA SER A 261 -9.07 12.07 -21.97
C SER A 261 -8.89 13.54 -22.30
N VAL A 262 -7.68 13.99 -22.66
CA VAL A 262 -7.35 15.39 -22.95
C VAL A 262 -7.73 15.80 -24.39
N ASN A 263 -7.52 14.93 -25.37
CA ASN A 263 -7.74 15.24 -26.79
C ASN A 263 -9.17 15.71 -27.15
N PRO A 264 -10.25 15.18 -26.56
CA PRO A 264 -11.60 15.70 -26.78
C PRO A 264 -11.76 17.16 -26.36
N PHE A 265 -11.12 17.56 -25.25
CA PHE A 265 -11.17 18.95 -24.77
C PHE A 265 -10.25 19.87 -25.56
N ALA A 266 -9.05 19.41 -25.94
CA ALA A 266 -8.13 20.19 -26.80
C ALA A 266 -8.80 20.60 -28.13
N SER A 267 -9.62 19.72 -28.70
CA SER A 267 -10.39 19.99 -29.91
C SER A 267 -11.44 21.10 -29.72
N ILE A 268 -12.01 21.23 -28.51
CA ILE A 268 -13.00 22.27 -28.16
C ILE A 268 -12.31 23.64 -28.02
N PHE A 269 -11.09 23.67 -27.49
CA PHE A 269 -10.30 24.91 -27.32
C PHE A 269 -9.50 25.30 -28.57
N GLY A 270 -9.64 24.58 -29.69
CA GLY A 270 -8.97 24.89 -30.95
C GLY A 270 -7.48 24.58 -30.97
N GLU A 271 -6.98 23.79 -30.02
CA GLU A 271 -5.59 23.33 -29.96
C GLU A 271 -5.39 22.06 -30.79
N LYS A 272 -4.17 21.86 -31.30
CA LYS A 272 -3.82 20.57 -31.92
C LYS A 272 -3.84 19.48 -30.84
N GLY A 273 -4.45 18.34 -31.16
CA GLY A 273 -4.42 17.17 -30.29
C GLY A 273 -2.99 16.81 -29.86
N VAL A 274 -2.85 16.39 -28.61
CA VAL A 274 -1.60 15.92 -28.03
C VAL A 274 -1.35 14.46 -28.43
N ASN A 275 -0.08 14.13 -28.67
CA ASN A 275 0.38 12.77 -28.89
C ASN A 275 1.58 12.51 -27.97
N TYR A 276 1.43 11.56 -27.06
CA TYR A 276 2.46 11.25 -26.07
C TYR A 276 3.27 10.00 -26.40
N GLU A 277 3.03 9.35 -27.54
CA GLU A 277 3.74 8.09 -27.88
C GLU A 277 5.26 8.32 -28.06
N SER A 278 5.67 9.46 -28.62
CA SER A 278 7.10 9.82 -28.71
C SER A 278 7.72 10.11 -27.35
N TYR A 279 6.94 10.65 -26.40
CA TYR A 279 7.38 10.84 -25.02
C TYR A 279 7.56 9.49 -24.33
N ILE A 280 6.58 8.59 -24.46
CA ILE A 280 6.63 7.24 -23.91
C ILE A 280 7.87 6.49 -24.43
N ASP A 281 8.10 6.47 -25.75
CA ASP A 281 9.24 5.78 -26.34
C ASP A 281 10.58 6.33 -25.82
N ARG A 282 10.73 7.66 -25.75
CA ARG A 282 11.94 8.30 -25.22
C ARG A 282 12.17 7.97 -23.75
N GLN A 283 11.14 8.07 -22.92
CA GLN A 283 11.24 7.81 -21.48
C GLN A 283 11.55 6.36 -21.17
N THR A 284 10.85 5.45 -21.85
CA THR A 284 11.01 4.00 -21.71
C THR A 284 12.38 3.52 -22.17
N ARG A 285 13.00 4.15 -23.19
CA ARG A 285 14.33 3.76 -23.68
C ARG A 285 15.50 4.40 -22.93
N PHE A 286 15.36 5.65 -22.48
CA PHE A 286 16.51 6.43 -22.01
C PHE A 286 16.45 6.85 -20.55
N ILE A 287 15.25 6.98 -19.95
CA ILE A 287 15.12 7.43 -18.56
C ILE A 287 14.90 6.23 -17.63
N SER A 288 13.97 5.33 -17.98
CA SER A 288 13.80 4.07 -17.27
C SER A 288 14.90 3.10 -17.67
N GLN A 289 15.77 2.77 -16.71
CA GLN A 289 16.74 1.70 -16.83
C GLN A 289 16.09 0.32 -16.61
N ALA A 290 14.85 0.26 -16.10
CA ALA A 290 14.14 -0.98 -15.84
C ALA A 290 13.95 -1.84 -17.11
N VAL A 291 13.77 -1.21 -18.28
CA VAL A 291 13.63 -1.92 -19.58
C VAL A 291 14.96 -2.51 -20.05
N TRP A 292 16.07 -1.80 -19.81
CA TRP A 292 17.39 -2.36 -20.10
C TRP A 292 17.73 -3.47 -19.11
N PHE A 293 17.44 -3.26 -17.82
CA PHE A 293 17.61 -4.23 -16.76
C PHE A 293 16.85 -5.53 -17.05
N SER A 294 15.59 -5.48 -17.49
CA SER A 294 14.85 -6.70 -17.83
C SER A 294 15.47 -7.52 -18.97
N ARG A 295 16.29 -6.89 -19.81
CA ARG A 295 17.04 -7.53 -20.90
C ARG A 295 18.47 -7.89 -20.52
N SER A 296 18.95 -7.44 -19.37
CA SER A 296 20.32 -7.70 -18.91
C SER A 296 20.50 -9.14 -18.43
N ILE A 297 21.75 -9.58 -18.34
CA ILE A 297 22.10 -10.89 -17.80
C ILE A 297 21.66 -11.04 -16.33
N ASP A 298 21.61 -9.95 -15.58
CA ASP A 298 21.20 -9.93 -14.19
C ASP A 298 19.75 -10.37 -14.03
N CYS A 299 18.85 -9.81 -14.84
CA CYS A 299 17.44 -10.20 -14.81
C CYS A 299 17.22 -11.59 -15.41
N GLN A 300 18.02 -12.00 -16.41
CA GLN A 300 17.94 -13.36 -16.96
C GLN A 300 18.16 -14.42 -15.89
N ASN A 301 19.04 -14.18 -14.91
CA ASN A 301 19.27 -15.07 -13.77
C ASN A 301 18.05 -15.24 -12.86
N PHE A 302 17.07 -14.35 -12.94
CA PHE A 302 15.83 -14.42 -12.14
C PHE A 302 14.69 -15.16 -12.85
N THR A 303 14.84 -15.42 -14.15
CA THR A 303 13.84 -16.13 -14.95
C THR A 303 13.47 -17.47 -14.31
N GLY A 304 12.18 -17.66 -14.06
CA GLY A 304 11.65 -18.90 -13.47
C GLY A 304 11.87 -19.05 -11.95
N LYS A 305 12.58 -18.13 -11.28
CA LYS A 305 12.61 -18.10 -9.81
C LYS A 305 11.22 -17.82 -9.26
N GLN A 306 10.89 -18.47 -8.14
CA GLN A 306 9.58 -18.39 -7.51
C GLN A 306 9.54 -17.28 -6.47
N THR A 307 8.48 -16.46 -6.50
CA THR A 307 8.25 -15.39 -5.51
C THR A 307 6.87 -15.48 -4.88
N VAL A 308 6.74 -14.82 -3.73
CA VAL A 308 5.45 -14.55 -3.09
C VAL A 308 5.28 -13.04 -2.95
N VAL A 309 4.12 -12.52 -3.36
CA VAL A 309 3.75 -11.11 -3.28
C VAL A 309 2.58 -10.94 -2.30
N PHE A 310 2.65 -10.00 -1.36
CA PHE A 310 1.57 -9.74 -0.40
C PHE A 310 1.52 -8.29 0.09
N GLY A 311 0.37 -7.60 -0.01
CA GLY A 311 0.28 -6.20 0.44
C GLY A 311 -1.12 -5.62 0.32
N ASP A 312 -1.21 -4.29 0.24
CA ASP A 312 -2.43 -3.63 -0.22
C ASP A 312 -2.73 -3.99 -1.69
N ALA A 313 -3.91 -3.62 -2.16
CA ALA A 313 -4.38 -4.02 -3.48
C ALA A 313 -3.54 -3.34 -4.58
N THR A 314 -3.23 -2.05 -4.44
CA THR A 314 -2.47 -1.27 -5.44
C THR A 314 -1.06 -1.83 -5.65
N HIS A 315 -0.26 -1.93 -4.59
CA HIS A 315 1.14 -2.30 -4.71
C HIS A 315 1.29 -3.79 -5.00
N ALA A 316 0.50 -4.66 -4.35
CA ALA A 316 0.61 -6.09 -4.60
C ALA A 316 0.19 -6.44 -6.04
N ALA A 317 -0.86 -5.81 -6.60
CA ALA A 317 -1.26 -6.04 -7.99
C ALA A 317 -0.20 -5.52 -8.97
N SER A 318 0.31 -4.31 -8.74
CA SER A 318 1.31 -3.68 -9.61
C SER A 318 2.64 -4.44 -9.59
N ILE A 319 3.16 -4.80 -8.41
CA ILE A 319 4.38 -5.60 -8.28
C ILE A 319 4.20 -7.00 -8.90
N THR A 320 3.04 -7.63 -8.74
CA THR A 320 2.76 -8.93 -9.39
C THR A 320 2.87 -8.82 -10.91
N LYS A 321 2.28 -7.77 -11.50
CA LYS A 321 2.36 -7.50 -12.95
C LYS A 321 3.79 -7.21 -13.40
N ILE A 322 4.55 -6.41 -12.67
CA ILE A 322 5.95 -6.07 -12.98
C ILE A 322 6.82 -7.32 -12.96
N LEU A 323 6.76 -8.12 -11.88
CA LEU A 323 7.56 -9.33 -11.74
C LEU A 323 7.26 -10.33 -12.87
N ALA A 324 5.99 -10.55 -13.20
CA ALA A 324 5.58 -11.52 -14.21
C ALA A 324 5.82 -11.02 -15.64
N ARG A 325 5.36 -9.81 -15.99
CA ARG A 325 5.36 -9.29 -17.37
C ARG A 325 6.66 -8.62 -17.77
N GLU A 326 7.30 -7.91 -16.84
CA GLU A 326 8.47 -7.08 -17.14
C GLU A 326 9.77 -7.80 -16.82
N MET A 327 9.81 -8.69 -15.80
CA MET A 327 11.05 -9.34 -15.34
C MET A 327 11.10 -10.86 -15.55
N GLY A 328 10.02 -11.50 -16.02
CA GLY A 328 9.98 -12.95 -16.27
C GLY A 328 10.08 -13.82 -15.02
N ILE A 329 9.77 -13.26 -13.86
CA ILE A 329 9.80 -13.94 -12.56
C ILE A 329 8.47 -14.65 -12.32
N ARG A 330 8.52 -15.88 -11.79
CA ARG A 330 7.32 -16.67 -11.53
C ARG A 330 6.71 -16.30 -10.18
N VAL A 331 5.55 -15.65 -10.20
CA VAL A 331 4.78 -15.37 -8.97
C VAL A 331 3.96 -16.61 -8.59
N SER A 332 4.44 -17.34 -7.57
CA SER A 332 3.79 -18.57 -7.10
C SER A 332 2.53 -18.29 -6.30
N CYS A 333 2.50 -17.17 -5.57
CA CYS A 333 1.35 -16.74 -4.80
C CYS A 333 1.36 -15.22 -4.73
N THR A 334 0.22 -14.61 -5.03
CA THR A 334 -0.03 -13.19 -4.80
C THR A 334 -1.19 -13.03 -3.83
N GLY A 335 -1.22 -11.98 -3.04
CA GLY A 335 -2.30 -11.80 -2.08
C GLY A 335 -2.45 -10.38 -1.59
N THR A 336 -3.63 -10.11 -1.04
CA THR A 336 -3.93 -8.83 -0.42
C THR A 336 -4.70 -9.00 0.88
N TYR A 337 -4.52 -8.03 1.78
CA TYR A 337 -5.34 -7.88 2.98
C TYR A 337 -6.59 -7.02 2.76
N CYS A 338 -6.74 -6.37 1.59
CA CYS A 338 -7.93 -5.59 1.23
C CYS A 338 -9.12 -6.49 0.83
N LYS A 339 -9.75 -7.14 1.81
CA LYS A 339 -10.86 -8.08 1.57
C LYS A 339 -12.07 -7.48 0.86
N HIS A 340 -12.35 -6.21 1.12
CA HIS A 340 -13.48 -5.49 0.55
C HIS A 340 -13.35 -5.29 -0.97
N ASP A 341 -12.13 -5.37 -1.52
CA ASP A 341 -11.84 -5.15 -2.93
C ASP A 341 -11.21 -6.38 -3.60
N ALA A 342 -11.55 -7.56 -3.06
CA ALA A 342 -10.97 -8.83 -3.47
C ALA A 342 -11.28 -9.20 -4.94
N GLU A 343 -12.43 -8.79 -5.47
CA GLU A 343 -12.83 -9.06 -6.86
C GLU A 343 -11.95 -8.29 -7.84
N TRP A 344 -11.77 -6.99 -7.61
CA TRP A 344 -10.87 -6.16 -8.39
C TRP A 344 -9.45 -6.71 -8.35
N PHE A 345 -8.95 -7.07 -7.16
CA PHE A 345 -7.61 -7.62 -7.02
C PHE A 345 -7.42 -8.90 -7.83
N LYS A 346 -8.40 -9.82 -7.80
CA LYS A 346 -8.36 -11.06 -8.58
C LYS A 346 -8.30 -10.79 -10.08
N GLU A 347 -9.13 -9.88 -10.57
CA GLU A 347 -9.15 -9.49 -11.99
C GLU A 347 -7.78 -8.96 -12.45
N GLN A 348 -7.08 -8.20 -11.60
CA GLN A 348 -5.77 -7.63 -11.95
C GLN A 348 -4.63 -8.65 -12.01
N VAL A 349 -4.73 -9.78 -11.29
CA VAL A 349 -3.59 -10.68 -11.05
C VAL A 349 -3.78 -12.13 -11.50
N GLN A 350 -4.99 -12.52 -11.90
CA GLN A 350 -5.31 -13.92 -12.25
C GLN A 350 -4.41 -14.52 -13.34
N ASP A 351 -3.99 -13.73 -14.32
CA ASP A 351 -3.15 -14.19 -15.43
C ASP A 351 -1.65 -14.17 -15.10
N PHE A 352 -1.28 -13.64 -13.93
CA PHE A 352 0.11 -13.38 -13.54
C PHE A 352 0.56 -14.18 -12.32
N SER A 353 -0.34 -14.88 -11.63
CA SER A 353 -0.04 -15.68 -10.43
C SER A 353 -0.71 -17.05 -10.48
N ASN A 354 -0.01 -18.07 -9.98
CA ASN A 354 -0.56 -19.42 -9.82
C ASN A 354 -1.69 -19.50 -8.77
N GLU A 355 -1.60 -18.70 -7.71
CA GLU A 355 -2.53 -18.73 -6.59
C GLU A 355 -2.78 -17.33 -6.04
N ILE A 356 -4.01 -17.08 -5.60
CA ILE A 356 -4.45 -15.79 -5.04
C ILE A 356 -4.88 -16.00 -3.60
N LEU A 357 -4.26 -15.27 -2.67
CA LEU A 357 -4.54 -15.35 -1.24
C LEU A 357 -5.16 -14.05 -0.72
N ILE A 358 -6.43 -14.10 -0.32
CA ILE A 358 -7.13 -12.96 0.29
C ILE A 358 -7.26 -13.22 1.79
N THR A 359 -6.49 -12.50 2.62
CA THR A 359 -6.49 -12.73 4.07
C THR A 359 -5.95 -11.52 4.83
N GLU A 360 -6.42 -11.31 6.06
CA GLU A 360 -5.82 -10.37 7.03
C GLU A 360 -5.02 -11.12 8.10
N ASP A 361 -5.05 -12.45 8.06
CA ASP A 361 -4.37 -13.32 9.02
C ASP A 361 -2.95 -13.60 8.56
N HIS A 362 -1.98 -12.95 9.22
CA HIS A 362 -0.55 -13.10 8.95
C HIS A 362 -0.06 -14.55 9.14
N ALA A 363 -0.72 -15.38 9.96
CA ALA A 363 -0.32 -16.77 10.15
C ALA A 363 -0.63 -17.61 8.90
N LYS A 364 -1.71 -17.29 8.17
CA LYS A 364 -2.01 -17.92 6.87
C LYS A 364 -0.97 -17.52 5.81
N VAL A 365 -0.58 -16.25 5.79
CA VAL A 365 0.49 -15.75 4.90
C VAL A 365 1.81 -16.46 5.21
N GLY A 366 2.19 -16.56 6.48
CA GLY A 366 3.40 -17.27 6.91
C GLY A 366 3.40 -18.76 6.56
N LYS A 367 2.27 -19.46 6.75
CA LYS A 367 2.12 -20.86 6.31
C LYS A 367 2.26 -21.00 4.80
N LYS A 368 1.74 -20.04 4.04
CA LYS A 368 1.83 -20.06 2.58
C LYS A 368 3.26 -19.86 2.11
N ILE A 369 3.97 -18.88 2.67
CA ILE A 369 5.39 -18.62 2.40
C ILE A 369 6.22 -19.87 2.73
N ALA A 370 5.99 -20.50 3.88
CA ALA A 370 6.68 -21.71 4.29
C ALA A 370 6.40 -22.93 3.37
N CYS A 371 5.23 -22.98 2.73
CA CYS A 371 4.87 -24.06 1.80
C CYS A 371 5.49 -23.85 0.41
N VAL A 372 5.56 -22.59 -0.06
CA VAL A 372 6.11 -22.24 -1.36
C VAL A 372 7.64 -22.25 -1.35
N GLU A 373 8.25 -21.84 -0.24
CA GLU A 373 9.70 -21.63 -0.09
C GLU A 373 10.25 -20.78 -1.26
N PRO A 374 9.77 -19.52 -1.42
CA PRO A 374 10.16 -18.66 -2.53
C PRO A 374 11.63 -18.25 -2.43
N SER A 375 12.22 -17.86 -3.57
CA SER A 375 13.56 -17.30 -3.63
C SER A 375 13.63 -15.87 -3.09
N ALA A 376 12.53 -15.12 -3.16
CA ALA A 376 12.39 -13.80 -2.57
C ALA A 376 10.92 -13.53 -2.23
N ILE A 377 10.69 -12.70 -1.21
CA ILE A 377 9.37 -12.25 -0.79
C ILE A 377 9.22 -10.76 -1.09
N PHE A 378 8.07 -10.35 -1.60
CA PHE A 378 7.72 -8.94 -1.75
C PHE A 378 6.46 -8.68 -0.94
N GLY A 379 6.57 -7.97 0.17
CA GLY A 379 5.37 -7.70 0.96
C GLY A 379 5.47 -6.58 1.97
N THR A 380 4.80 -6.74 3.11
CA THR A 380 4.78 -5.72 4.15
C THR A 380 5.93 -5.94 5.13
N GLN A 381 6.01 -5.10 6.16
CA GLN A 381 6.97 -5.32 7.24
C GLN A 381 6.76 -6.66 7.96
N MET A 382 5.54 -7.21 7.99
CA MET A 382 5.29 -8.52 8.58
C MET A 382 5.94 -9.64 7.77
N GLU A 383 5.81 -9.59 6.45
CA GLU A 383 6.44 -10.56 5.55
C GLU A 383 7.96 -10.50 5.66
N ARG A 384 8.54 -9.33 5.94
CA ARG A 384 9.98 -9.22 6.25
C ARG A 384 10.36 -9.96 7.53
N HIS A 385 9.53 -9.92 8.58
CA HIS A 385 9.77 -10.71 9.79
C HIS A 385 9.61 -12.21 9.55
N ILE A 386 8.64 -12.61 8.72
CA ILE A 386 8.43 -14.00 8.31
C ILE A 386 9.63 -14.48 7.49
N GLY A 387 10.09 -13.69 6.51
CA GLY A 387 11.26 -13.97 5.68
C GLY A 387 12.51 -14.22 6.52
N LYS A 388 12.79 -13.35 7.50
CA LYS A 388 13.90 -13.56 8.46
C LYS A 388 13.84 -14.88 9.22
N ARG A 389 12.65 -15.40 9.53
CA ARG A 389 12.51 -16.70 10.24
C ARG A 389 12.82 -17.89 9.33
N PHE A 390 12.65 -17.74 8.02
CA PHE A 390 12.90 -18.77 7.01
C PHE A 390 14.18 -18.53 6.22
N ASP A 391 14.97 -17.52 6.60
CA ASP A 391 16.19 -17.10 5.89
C ASP A 391 15.94 -16.72 4.41
N ILE A 392 14.79 -16.08 4.16
CA ILE A 392 14.38 -15.60 2.83
C ILE A 392 14.41 -14.08 2.83
N SER A 393 15.08 -13.51 1.84
CA SER A 393 15.11 -12.06 1.61
C SER A 393 13.73 -11.50 1.31
N CYS A 394 13.47 -10.28 1.79
CA CYS A 394 12.17 -9.64 1.62
C CYS A 394 12.32 -8.17 1.23
N GLY A 395 11.77 -7.80 0.07
CA GLY A 395 11.54 -6.42 -0.33
C GLY A 395 10.22 -5.91 0.24
N VAL A 396 10.22 -4.75 0.90
CA VAL A 396 8.98 -4.16 1.41
C VAL A 396 8.35 -3.30 0.31
N ILE A 397 7.10 -3.58 -0.04
CA ILE A 397 6.37 -2.95 -1.16
C ILE A 397 5.09 -2.23 -0.75
N SER A 398 4.64 -2.39 0.50
CA SER A 398 3.33 -1.93 0.95
C SER A 398 3.34 -1.64 2.45
N ALA A 399 2.48 -0.72 2.87
CA ALA A 399 2.06 -0.61 4.28
C ALA A 399 1.45 -1.93 4.77
N PRO A 400 1.48 -2.23 6.07
CA PRO A 400 2.12 -1.49 7.17
C PRO A 400 3.66 -1.54 7.13
N VAL A 401 4.28 -0.41 7.48
CA VAL A 401 5.74 -0.21 7.41
C VAL A 401 6.32 0.45 8.66
N HIS A 402 7.65 0.40 8.78
CA HIS A 402 8.41 1.17 9.77
C HIS A 402 9.19 2.33 9.13
N ILE A 403 9.86 3.10 9.97
CA ILE A 403 10.70 4.26 9.65
C ILE A 403 11.68 4.07 8.48
N GLN A 404 12.13 2.85 8.21
CA GLN A 404 13.04 2.56 7.10
C GLN A 404 12.39 2.79 5.72
N ASN A 405 11.07 2.69 5.63
CA ASN A 405 10.29 2.95 4.41
C ASN A 405 9.69 4.36 4.38
N PHE A 406 10.20 5.26 5.23
CA PHE A 406 10.06 6.71 5.09
C PHE A 406 11.46 7.30 4.84
N PRO A 407 12.05 7.01 3.66
CA PRO A 407 13.41 7.43 3.34
C PRO A 407 13.49 8.95 3.15
N LEU A 408 14.64 9.53 3.51
CA LEU A 408 14.94 10.94 3.19
C LEU A 408 15.30 11.11 1.70
N GLY A 409 15.93 10.09 1.12
CA GLY A 409 16.28 10.05 -0.29
C GLY A 409 15.05 9.89 -1.17
N TYR A 410 15.15 10.34 -2.42
CA TYR A 410 14.06 10.25 -3.38
C TYR A 410 13.83 8.79 -3.80
N ARG A 411 12.70 8.20 -3.38
CA ARG A 411 12.33 6.82 -3.71
C ARG A 411 10.85 6.72 -4.10
N PRO A 412 10.44 7.21 -5.28
CA PRO A 412 9.08 6.96 -5.77
C PRO A 412 8.89 5.48 -6.13
N PHE A 413 7.66 5.00 -6.11
CA PHE A 413 7.23 3.74 -6.71
C PHE A 413 6.44 3.99 -8.02
N MET A 414 5.93 5.21 -8.19
CA MET A 414 5.24 5.63 -9.42
C MET A 414 6.18 6.26 -10.45
N GLY A 415 5.69 6.42 -11.68
CA GLY A 415 6.39 7.10 -12.76
C GLY A 415 7.66 6.37 -13.22
N TYR A 416 8.44 7.03 -14.07
CA TYR A 416 9.62 6.42 -14.68
C TYR A 416 10.76 6.21 -13.68
N GLU A 417 10.96 7.14 -12.74
CA GLU A 417 11.94 6.90 -11.67
C GLU A 417 11.51 5.77 -10.74
N GLY A 418 10.21 5.61 -10.48
CA GLY A 418 9.71 4.49 -9.69
C GLY A 418 10.02 3.13 -10.30
N THR A 419 10.07 3.03 -11.64
CA THR A 419 10.50 1.79 -12.30
C THR A 419 11.95 1.43 -11.97
N ASN A 420 12.85 2.42 -11.87
CA ASN A 420 14.25 2.20 -11.49
C ASN A 420 14.34 1.72 -10.03
N GLN A 421 13.61 2.39 -9.13
CA GLN A 421 13.58 2.03 -7.71
C GLN A 421 13.02 0.61 -7.48
N ILE A 422 12.00 0.22 -8.23
CA ILE A 422 11.44 -1.14 -8.17
C ILE A 422 12.45 -2.16 -8.72
N ALA A 423 13.14 -1.86 -9.82
CA ALA A 423 14.18 -2.74 -10.37
C ALA A 423 15.30 -2.98 -9.35
N ASP A 424 15.80 -1.92 -8.70
CA ASP A 424 16.80 -2.02 -7.64
C ASP A 424 16.28 -2.81 -6.43
N LEU A 425 15.03 -2.59 -6.02
CA LEU A 425 14.41 -3.34 -4.92
C LEU A 425 14.35 -4.84 -5.22
N VAL A 426 13.94 -5.20 -6.43
CA VAL A 426 13.86 -6.59 -6.88
C VAL A 426 15.26 -7.19 -6.94
N TYR A 427 16.19 -6.54 -7.63
CA TYR A 427 17.56 -7.01 -7.75
C TYR A 427 18.20 -7.25 -6.39
N ASN A 428 18.17 -6.25 -5.50
CA ASN A 428 18.77 -6.36 -4.17
C ASN A 428 18.14 -7.47 -3.34
N SER A 429 16.83 -7.67 -3.45
CA SER A 429 16.14 -8.76 -2.74
C SER A 429 16.66 -10.13 -3.22
N PHE A 430 16.86 -10.33 -4.52
CA PHE A 430 17.41 -11.59 -5.02
C PHE A 430 18.92 -11.74 -4.80
N ALA A 431 19.69 -10.66 -4.98
CA ALA A 431 21.14 -10.65 -4.86
C ALA A 431 21.60 -11.00 -3.45
N LEU A 432 21.02 -10.38 -2.42
CA LEU A 432 21.34 -10.67 -1.02
C LEU A 432 21.16 -12.16 -0.68
N GLY A 433 20.05 -12.76 -1.13
CA GLY A 433 19.82 -14.20 -0.92
C GLY A 433 20.82 -15.11 -1.66
N MET A 434 21.40 -14.64 -2.77
CA MET A 434 22.45 -15.37 -3.49
C MET A 434 23.84 -15.16 -2.86
N GLU A 435 24.15 -13.95 -2.38
CA GLU A 435 25.41 -13.63 -1.72
C GLU A 435 25.57 -14.39 -0.40
N ASP A 436 24.55 -14.40 0.44
CA ASP A 436 24.53 -15.20 1.68
C ASP A 436 24.78 -16.68 1.38
N HIS A 437 24.21 -17.18 0.29
CA HIS A 437 24.41 -18.55 -0.17
C HIS A 437 25.84 -18.82 -0.68
N LEU A 438 26.45 -17.86 -1.39
CA LEU A 438 27.85 -17.98 -1.82
C LEU A 438 28.78 -17.99 -0.60
N LEU A 439 28.51 -17.17 0.41
CA LEU A 439 29.27 -17.18 1.66
C LEU A 439 29.15 -18.53 2.40
N ASP A 440 27.96 -19.11 2.46
CA ASP A 440 27.75 -20.45 3.04
C ASP A 440 28.54 -21.55 2.28
N ILE A 441 28.62 -21.46 0.94
CA ILE A 441 29.37 -22.42 0.12
C ILE A 441 30.88 -22.27 0.31
N PHE A 442 31.37 -21.03 0.33
CA PHE A 442 32.80 -20.72 0.39
C PHE A 442 33.34 -20.55 1.82
N GLY A 443 32.48 -20.72 2.84
CA GLY A 443 32.86 -20.72 4.27
C GLY A 443 33.12 -19.33 4.86
N GLY A 444 32.49 -18.28 4.33
CA GLY A 444 32.68 -16.90 4.76
C GLY A 444 31.83 -16.52 5.98
N HIS A 445 32.53 -16.27 7.10
CA HIS A 445 32.09 -15.84 8.44
C HIS A 445 31.73 -16.91 9.49
N ASP A 446 32.17 -16.63 10.73
CA ASP A 446 32.09 -17.46 11.93
C ASP A 446 30.76 -18.22 12.05
N MET A 447 30.86 -19.55 12.09
CA MET A 447 29.75 -20.45 12.32
C MET A 447 29.04 -20.12 13.64
N LYS A 448 27.99 -19.29 13.60
CA LYS A 448 26.97 -19.33 14.65
C LYS A 448 26.16 -20.59 14.41
N GLU A 449 26.42 -21.61 15.24
CA GLU A 449 25.57 -22.78 15.40
C GLU A 449 24.15 -22.35 15.76
N VAL A 450 23.31 -22.15 14.75
CA VAL A 450 21.87 -22.05 14.95
C VAL A 450 21.36 -23.47 15.13
N ILE A 451 21.19 -23.86 16.39
CA ILE A 451 20.54 -25.11 16.81
C ILE A 451 19.10 -25.10 16.25
N THR A 452 18.90 -25.71 15.08
CA THR A 452 17.56 -25.98 14.54
C THR A 452 16.92 -27.09 15.36
N LYS A 453 16.14 -26.73 16.39
CA LYS A 453 15.14 -27.63 16.96
C LYS A 453 13.99 -27.77 15.95
N SER A 454 14.09 -28.76 15.07
CA SER A 454 12.96 -29.20 14.25
C SER A 454 11.99 -30.00 15.14
N ASN A 455 10.79 -29.44 15.39
CA ASN A 455 9.69 -30.23 15.95
C ASN A 455 9.10 -31.13 14.84
N PRO A 456 9.03 -32.46 15.03
CA PRO A 456 8.43 -33.34 14.05
C PRO A 456 6.90 -33.27 14.16
N ILE A 457 6.23 -32.97 13.04
CA ILE A 457 4.79 -33.16 12.88
C ILE A 457 4.59 -34.60 12.38
N GLY A 458 3.83 -35.38 13.14
CA GLY A 458 3.73 -36.84 13.03
C GLY A 458 3.30 -37.40 11.68
N GLY A 459 3.83 -38.58 11.38
CA GLY A 459 3.42 -39.48 10.30
C GLY A 459 4.60 -40.06 9.50
N LEU A 460 4.87 -41.37 9.68
CA LEU A 460 5.94 -42.20 9.10
C LEU A 460 7.34 -41.54 9.14
N ASP A 461 8.15 -41.93 10.12
CA ASP A 461 9.55 -41.52 10.24
C ASP A 461 10.34 -42.12 9.07
N VAL A 462 10.68 -41.24 8.11
CA VAL A 462 11.50 -41.60 6.96
C VAL A 462 12.95 -41.59 7.41
N ILE A 463 13.66 -42.70 7.20
CA ILE A 463 15.05 -42.89 7.65
C ILE A 463 15.99 -42.56 6.50
N TRP A 464 16.91 -41.62 6.72
CA TRP A 464 17.94 -41.25 5.75
C TRP A 464 19.14 -42.18 5.84
N ASP A 465 19.58 -42.71 4.70
CA ASP A 465 20.81 -43.51 4.63
C ASP A 465 22.05 -42.62 4.78
N THR A 466 23.16 -43.17 5.29
CA THR A 466 24.40 -42.40 5.52
C THR A 466 24.93 -41.73 4.26
N GLU A 467 24.90 -42.43 3.12
CA GLU A 467 25.32 -41.88 1.83
C GLU A 467 24.41 -40.75 1.35
N SER A 468 23.09 -40.87 1.57
CA SER A 468 22.11 -39.83 1.23
C SER A 468 22.25 -38.58 2.11
N GLN A 469 22.66 -38.72 3.37
CA GLN A 469 22.95 -37.59 4.25
C GLN A 469 24.20 -36.83 3.83
N LEU A 470 25.25 -37.55 3.42
CA LEU A 470 26.48 -36.94 2.89
C LEU A 470 26.20 -36.18 1.59
N GLU A 471 25.37 -36.74 0.71
CA GLU A 471 25.00 -36.06 -0.52
C GLU A 471 24.09 -34.84 -0.26
N LEU A 472 23.19 -34.92 0.71
CA LEU A 472 22.39 -33.78 1.17
C LEU A 472 23.27 -32.66 1.77
N GLN A 473 24.37 -33.01 2.45
CA GLN A 473 25.33 -32.02 2.96
C GLN A 473 26.09 -31.28 1.85
N LYS A 474 26.31 -31.90 0.68
CA LYS A 474 26.87 -31.22 -0.50
C LYS A 474 25.90 -30.21 -1.11
N ILE A 475 24.60 -30.32 -0.84
CA ILE A 475 23.60 -29.36 -1.29
C ILE A 475 23.70 -28.10 -0.41
N PRO A 476 23.73 -26.90 -1.02
CA PRO A 476 23.79 -25.64 -0.28
C PRO A 476 22.62 -25.48 0.70
N ARG A 477 22.86 -24.83 1.85
CA ARG A 477 21.95 -24.79 3.02
C ARG A 477 20.52 -24.35 2.71
N PHE A 478 20.35 -23.31 1.89
CA PHE A 478 19.03 -22.78 1.48
C PHE A 478 18.20 -23.81 0.71
N PHE A 479 18.84 -24.57 -0.19
CA PHE A 479 18.18 -25.67 -0.90
C PHE A 479 18.15 -26.94 -0.07
N ARG A 480 19.01 -27.10 0.93
CA ARG A 480 19.13 -28.35 1.70
C ARG A 480 17.82 -28.70 2.40
N ASP A 481 17.23 -27.77 3.13
CA ASP A 481 15.95 -28.00 3.81
C ASP A 481 14.81 -28.22 2.80
N LYS A 482 14.81 -27.48 1.69
CA LYS A 482 13.85 -27.63 0.59
C LYS A 482 13.97 -28.99 -0.10
N VAL A 483 15.18 -29.42 -0.42
CA VAL A 483 15.48 -30.70 -1.05
C VAL A 483 15.19 -31.83 -0.07
N LYS A 484 15.56 -31.70 1.21
CA LYS A 484 15.23 -32.64 2.26
C LYS A 484 13.72 -32.84 2.36
N ARG A 485 12.95 -31.76 2.51
CA ARG A 485 11.48 -31.79 2.60
C ARG A 485 10.83 -32.33 1.33
N LYS A 486 11.32 -31.96 0.14
CA LYS A 486 10.81 -32.48 -1.14
C LYS A 486 11.09 -33.96 -1.31
N THR A 487 12.28 -34.42 -0.92
CA THR A 487 12.68 -35.84 -0.97
C THR A 487 11.87 -36.66 0.03
N GLU A 488 11.64 -36.14 1.25
CA GLU A 488 10.76 -36.76 2.24
C GLU A 488 9.31 -36.82 1.76
N LYS A 489 8.80 -35.75 1.13
CA LYS A 489 7.46 -35.73 0.53
C LYS A 489 7.35 -36.73 -0.63
N PHE A 490 8.35 -36.82 -1.49
CA PHE A 490 8.41 -37.76 -2.59
C PHE A 490 8.46 -39.22 -2.09
N ALA A 491 9.30 -39.50 -1.08
CA ALA A 491 9.39 -40.79 -0.42
C ALA A 491 8.04 -41.20 0.20
N LYS A 492 7.35 -40.28 0.89
CA LYS A 492 6.00 -40.54 1.43
C LYS A 492 4.96 -40.84 0.34
N ILE A 493 5.00 -40.13 -0.79
CA ILE A 493 4.10 -40.38 -1.94
C ILE A 493 4.36 -41.75 -2.57
N LYS A 494 5.63 -42.17 -2.63
CA LYS A 494 6.05 -43.45 -3.21
C LYS A 494 6.02 -44.62 -2.21
N GLY A 495 5.66 -44.39 -0.95
CA GLY A 495 5.62 -45.41 0.11
C GLY A 495 6.99 -45.92 0.54
N VAL A 496 8.06 -45.15 0.31
CA VAL A 496 9.44 -45.54 0.62
C VAL A 496 9.81 -45.08 2.03
N VAL A 497 10.25 -46.01 2.88
CA VAL A 497 10.63 -45.75 4.29
C VAL A 497 12.10 -45.32 4.44
N LYS A 498 12.98 -45.80 3.55
CA LYS A 498 14.42 -45.48 3.56
C LYS A 498 14.78 -44.59 2.37
N ILE A 499 15.26 -43.37 2.62
CA ILE A 499 15.76 -42.48 1.57
C ILE A 499 17.18 -42.90 1.21
N THR A 500 17.35 -43.45 0.01
CA THR A 500 18.65 -43.74 -0.62
C THR A 500 19.02 -42.62 -1.60
N ILE A 501 20.27 -42.63 -2.09
CA ILE A 501 20.74 -41.69 -3.11
C ILE A 501 19.85 -41.73 -4.37
N GLU A 502 19.39 -42.93 -4.77
CA GLU A 502 18.51 -43.12 -5.92
C GLU A 502 17.18 -42.38 -5.76
N VAL A 503 16.59 -42.39 -4.56
CA VAL A 503 15.34 -41.67 -4.26
C VAL A 503 15.56 -40.15 -4.35
N MET A 504 16.74 -39.67 -3.94
CA MET A 504 17.10 -38.26 -4.04
C MET A 504 17.24 -37.81 -5.51
N TYR A 505 17.89 -38.62 -6.36
CA TYR A 505 18.01 -38.34 -7.79
C TYR A 505 16.68 -38.47 -8.54
N ALA A 506 15.86 -39.48 -8.23
CA ALA A 506 14.52 -39.62 -8.79
C ALA A 506 13.59 -38.43 -8.44
N THR A 507 13.75 -37.87 -7.23
CA THR A 507 13.06 -36.63 -6.83
C THR A 507 13.52 -35.44 -7.68
N LYS A 508 14.82 -35.34 -7.97
CA LYS A 508 15.38 -34.27 -8.82
C LYS A 508 14.85 -34.37 -10.25
N GLU A 509 14.86 -35.56 -10.85
CA GLU A 509 14.39 -35.77 -12.23
C GLU A 509 12.91 -35.41 -12.41
N THR A 510 12.06 -35.80 -11.45
CA THR A 510 10.63 -35.46 -11.48
C THR A 510 10.33 -33.97 -11.29
N LEU A 511 11.27 -33.19 -10.74
CA LEU A 511 11.17 -31.73 -10.61
C LEU A 511 11.61 -30.97 -11.87
N THR A 512 12.41 -31.59 -12.74
CA THR A 512 12.86 -31.00 -14.02
C THR A 512 11.89 -31.23 -15.19
N VAL A 513 10.95 -32.16 -15.07
CA VAL A 513 10.03 -32.60 -16.15
C VAL A 513 8.64 -31.92 -16.06
N ARG A 514 8.46 -30.87 -15.25
CA ARG A 514 7.23 -30.07 -15.13
C ARG A 514 7.55 -28.58 -15.09
#